data_AF-A0A3N5EMI2-F1
#
_entry.id   AF-A0A3N5EMI2-F1
#
_cell.length_a   1.000
_cell.length_b   1.000
_cell.length_c   1.000
_cell.angle_alpha   90.00
_cell.angle_beta   90.00
_cell.angle_gamma   90.00
#
_symmetry.space_group_name_H-M   'P 1'
#
loop_
_entity.id
_entity.type
_entity.pdbx_description
1 polymer ?
#
loop_
_entity_poly.entity_id
_entity_poly.type
_entity_poly.pdbx_seq_one_letter_code
_entity_poly.pdbx_strand_id
1 'polypeptide(L)'
;MITLLLTCLLQGAPFPPDPEMPAYTLPDPLTAIDGRKITTPEDWKAIRRPEVLELFRKHVYGRVPLTAYEKTFKVVRQDPAAMDGAATLKQVVITITRGTRSLAINVVLFVPNKGPKPAPAFLLICNRGVENIDPTRQKK
;
A
#
# COMPACT_ATOMS: atom_id res chain seq x y z
N MET A 1 32.78 41.64 35.60
CA MET A 1 31.43 41.07 35.61
C MET A 1 30.54 41.89 34.69
N ILE A 2 30.33 41.43 33.46
CA ILE A 2 29.24 41.91 32.61
C ILE A 2 28.58 40.65 32.06
N THR A 3 27.43 40.32 32.62
CA THR A 3 26.61 39.17 32.24
C THR A 3 25.77 39.61 31.04
N LEU A 4 26.17 39.27 29.82
CA LEU A 4 25.30 39.36 28.66
C LEU A 4 24.39 38.12 28.63
N LEU A 5 23.19 38.26 29.17
CA LEU A 5 22.09 37.32 28.96
C LEU A 5 21.59 37.50 27.51
N LEU A 6 22.08 36.66 26.62
CA LEU A 6 21.53 36.49 25.28
C LEU A 6 20.29 35.59 25.40
N THR A 7 19.13 36.19 25.64
CA THR A 7 17.85 35.48 25.61
C THR A 7 17.53 35.11 24.16
N CYS A 8 17.88 33.89 23.78
CA CYS A 8 17.48 33.29 22.52
C CYS A 8 15.96 33.08 22.54
N LEU A 9 15.21 33.99 21.95
CA LEU A 9 13.79 33.78 21.64
C LEU A 9 13.70 32.72 20.55
N LEU A 10 13.44 31.48 20.96
CA LEU A 10 12.87 30.44 20.11
C LEU A 10 11.46 30.87 19.68
N GLN A 11 11.36 31.76 18.69
CA GLN A 11 10.16 31.90 17.90
C GLN A 11 10.24 30.82 16.81
N GLY A 12 9.50 29.71 17.00
CA GLY A 12 9.28 28.76 15.93
C GLY A 12 8.65 29.52 14.77
N ALA A 13 9.37 29.67 13.66
CA ALA A 13 8.84 30.36 12.49
C ALA A 13 7.54 29.67 12.07
N PRO A 14 6.41 30.40 11.96
CA PRO A 14 5.17 29.80 11.47
C PRO A 14 5.43 29.23 10.07
N PHE A 15 4.82 28.09 9.76
CA PHE A 15 4.83 27.56 8.39
C PHE A 15 4.39 28.67 7.43
N PRO A 16 5.02 28.78 6.24
CA PRO A 16 4.57 29.75 5.25
C PRO A 16 3.09 29.50 4.94
N PRO A 17 2.31 30.56 4.66
CA PRO A 17 0.93 30.40 4.23
C PRO A 17 0.90 29.56 2.96
N ASP A 18 -0.15 28.75 2.82
CA ASP A 18 -0.37 27.98 1.59
C ASP A 18 -0.42 28.94 0.38
N PRO A 19 0.19 28.56 -0.75
CA PRO A 19 0.15 29.38 -1.96
C PRO A 19 -1.29 29.50 -2.47
N GLU A 20 -1.61 30.63 -3.11
CA GLU A 20 -2.89 30.78 -3.81
C GLU A 20 -2.99 29.73 -4.93
N MET A 21 -4.03 28.89 -4.84
CA MET A 21 -4.28 27.83 -5.80
C MET A 21 -5.27 28.31 -6.87
N PRO A 22 -5.02 28.04 -8.17
CA PRO A 22 -5.97 28.39 -9.22
C PRO A 22 -7.29 27.67 -9.00
N ALA A 23 -8.41 28.32 -9.33
CA ALA A 23 -9.71 27.70 -9.29
C ALA A 23 -9.79 26.55 -10.30
N TYR A 24 -10.36 25.42 -9.88
CA TYR A 24 -10.59 24.24 -10.74
C TYR A 24 -11.98 23.66 -10.49
N THR A 25 -12.51 22.96 -11.49
CA THR A 25 -13.76 22.22 -11.39
C THR A 25 -13.48 20.73 -11.40
N LEU A 26 -13.96 20.02 -10.38
CA LEU A 26 -13.84 18.57 -10.33
C LEU A 26 -14.91 17.91 -11.19
N PRO A 27 -14.56 16.85 -11.94
CA PRO A 27 -15.56 16.05 -12.65
C PRO A 27 -16.50 15.38 -11.64
N ASP A 28 -17.80 15.37 -11.94
CA ASP A 28 -18.79 14.68 -11.11
C ASP A 28 -18.55 13.15 -11.19
N PRO A 29 -18.23 12.48 -10.07
CA PRO A 29 -18.00 11.04 -10.07
C PRO A 29 -19.27 10.26 -10.43
N LEU A 30 -20.45 10.82 -10.20
CA LEU A 30 -21.77 10.20 -10.46
C LEU A 30 -22.40 10.66 -11.78
N THR A 31 -21.60 11.15 -12.71
CA THR A 31 -22.00 11.36 -14.11
C THR A 31 -21.15 10.48 -15.02
N ALA A 32 -21.79 9.65 -15.83
CA ALA A 32 -21.14 8.82 -16.85
C ALA A 32 -20.49 9.69 -17.94
N ILE A 33 -19.58 9.10 -18.73
CA ILE A 33 -18.91 9.83 -19.83
C ILE A 33 -19.92 10.37 -20.85
N ASP A 34 -21.03 9.67 -21.05
CA ASP A 34 -22.13 10.07 -21.93
C ASP A 34 -23.10 11.11 -21.32
N GLY A 35 -22.84 11.58 -20.10
CA GLY A 35 -23.64 12.60 -19.40
C GLY A 35 -24.78 12.03 -18.56
N ARG A 36 -25.07 10.72 -18.60
CA ARG A 36 -26.11 10.12 -17.74
C ARG A 36 -25.75 10.23 -16.26
N LYS A 37 -26.75 10.54 -15.43
CA LYS A 37 -26.61 10.52 -13.96
C LYS A 37 -26.65 9.10 -13.43
N ILE A 38 -25.72 8.78 -12.53
CA ILE A 38 -25.62 7.51 -11.82
C ILE A 38 -26.37 7.64 -10.50
N THR A 39 -27.52 6.99 -10.39
CA THR A 39 -28.40 7.10 -9.22
C THR A 39 -28.46 5.83 -8.39
N THR A 40 -27.99 4.70 -8.91
CA THR A 40 -28.04 3.40 -8.23
C THR A 40 -26.65 2.75 -8.10
N PRO A 41 -26.43 1.89 -7.08
CA PRO A 41 -25.22 1.08 -6.98
C PRO A 41 -25.00 0.15 -8.20
N GLU A 42 -26.07 -0.29 -8.84
CA GLU A 42 -26.06 -1.15 -10.02
C GLU A 42 -25.51 -0.39 -11.23
N ASP A 43 -26.00 0.83 -11.47
CA ASP A 43 -25.50 1.73 -12.52
C ASP A 43 -24.02 2.07 -12.30
N TRP A 44 -23.63 2.31 -11.05
CA TRP A 44 -22.22 2.52 -10.70
C TRP A 44 -21.36 1.32 -11.08
N LYS A 45 -21.76 0.10 -10.69
CA LYS A 45 -21.00 -1.12 -10.96
C LYS A 45 -20.94 -1.45 -12.46
N ALA A 46 -22.04 -1.28 -13.17
CA ALA A 46 -22.18 -1.70 -14.57
C ALA A 46 -21.64 -0.68 -15.57
N ILE A 47 -21.73 0.63 -15.27
CA ILE A 47 -21.41 1.72 -16.20
C ILE A 47 -20.20 2.50 -15.70
N ARG A 48 -20.34 3.21 -14.57
CA ARG A 48 -19.38 4.25 -14.19
C ARG A 48 -18.05 3.71 -13.66
N ARG A 49 -18.07 2.65 -12.87
CA ARG A 49 -16.85 2.01 -12.34
C ARG A 49 -15.94 1.49 -13.47
N PRO A 50 -16.44 0.77 -14.49
CA PRO A 50 -15.65 0.42 -15.67
C PRO A 50 -15.03 1.62 -16.38
N GLU A 51 -15.79 2.70 -16.59
CA GLU A 51 -15.29 3.93 -17.21
C GLU A 51 -14.14 4.55 -16.41
N VAL A 52 -14.32 4.73 -15.10
CA VAL A 52 -13.29 5.30 -14.21
C VAL A 52 -12.03 4.42 -14.25
N LEU A 53 -12.18 3.10 -14.14
CA LEU A 53 -11.04 2.18 -14.25
C LEU A 53 -10.32 2.30 -15.58
N GLU A 54 -11.05 2.47 -16.69
CA GLU A 54 -10.47 2.66 -18.01
C GLU A 54 -9.74 4.00 -18.15
N LEU A 55 -10.32 5.09 -17.62
CA LEU A 55 -9.65 6.40 -17.56
C LEU A 55 -8.32 6.33 -16.80
N PHE A 56 -8.30 5.68 -15.63
CA PHE A 56 -7.06 5.50 -14.86
C PHE A 56 -6.05 4.59 -15.57
N ARG A 57 -6.49 3.52 -16.24
CA ARG A 57 -5.60 2.66 -17.05
C ARG A 57 -4.98 3.42 -18.22
N LYS A 58 -5.77 4.27 -18.89
CA LYS A 58 -5.32 5.00 -20.08
C LYS A 58 -4.42 6.18 -19.76
N HIS A 59 -4.71 6.91 -18.68
CA HIS A 59 -4.09 8.22 -18.42
C HIS A 59 -3.20 8.29 -17.19
N VAL A 60 -3.26 7.32 -16.26
CA VAL A 60 -2.54 7.41 -14.97
C VAL A 60 -1.59 6.24 -14.74
N TYR A 61 -2.11 5.01 -14.67
CA TYR A 61 -1.32 3.85 -14.21
C TYR A 61 -0.87 2.91 -15.31
N GLY A 62 -1.45 3.00 -16.50
CA GLY A 62 -1.21 2.03 -17.58
C GLY A 62 -2.04 0.75 -17.45
N ARG A 63 -1.92 -0.12 -18.45
CA ARG A 63 -2.57 -1.44 -18.47
C ARG A 63 -1.63 -2.52 -17.94
N VAL A 64 -2.18 -3.46 -17.18
CA VAL A 64 -1.48 -4.71 -16.84
C VAL A 64 -1.23 -5.47 -18.16
N PRO A 65 0.02 -5.84 -18.49
CA PRO A 65 0.32 -6.56 -19.72
C PRO A 65 -0.40 -7.90 -19.80
N LEU A 66 -0.88 -8.28 -20.99
CA LEU A 66 -1.45 -9.61 -21.27
C LEU A 66 -0.38 -10.71 -21.43
N THR A 67 0.89 -10.35 -21.23
CA THR A 67 2.02 -11.26 -21.33
C THR A 67 1.83 -12.43 -20.37
N ALA A 68 1.86 -13.66 -20.88
CA ALA A 68 1.83 -14.86 -20.06
C ALA A 68 3.09 -14.96 -19.18
N TYR A 69 2.90 -15.42 -17.94
CA TYR A 69 3.95 -15.68 -16.96
C TYR A 69 3.48 -16.79 -16.00
N GLU A 70 4.43 -17.47 -15.40
CA GLU A 70 4.18 -18.47 -14.36
C GLU A 70 4.35 -17.85 -12.97
N LYS A 71 3.63 -18.38 -11.98
CA LYS A 71 3.70 -17.95 -10.57
C LYS A 71 3.84 -19.17 -9.69
N THR A 72 4.86 -19.18 -8.81
CA THR A 72 5.01 -20.20 -7.78
C THR A 72 5.12 -19.58 -6.40
N PHE A 73 4.70 -20.33 -5.38
CA PHE A 73 4.71 -19.90 -3.99
C PHE A 73 5.47 -20.96 -3.17
N LYS A 74 6.56 -20.56 -2.51
CA LYS A 74 7.35 -21.47 -1.68
C LYS A 74 7.50 -20.91 -0.28
N VAL A 75 7.05 -21.66 0.73
CA VAL A 75 7.40 -21.38 2.13
C VAL A 75 8.87 -21.74 2.32
N VAL A 76 9.71 -20.76 2.62
CA VAL A 76 11.16 -20.94 2.81
C VAL A 76 11.57 -20.93 4.28
N ARG A 77 10.74 -20.34 5.14
CA ARG A 77 10.90 -20.38 6.60
C ARG A 77 9.53 -20.46 7.25
N GLN A 78 9.45 -21.23 8.33
CA GLN A 78 8.29 -21.26 9.22
C GLN A 78 8.77 -21.35 10.67
N ASP A 79 8.15 -20.56 11.54
CA ASP A 79 8.35 -20.60 12.99
C ASP A 79 6.98 -20.57 13.68
N PRO A 80 6.47 -21.72 14.17
CA PRO A 80 5.19 -21.80 14.86
C PRO A 80 5.14 -21.09 16.21
N ALA A 81 6.29 -20.75 16.80
CA ALA A 81 6.41 -20.18 18.13
C ALA A 81 6.70 -18.66 18.12
N ALA A 82 6.61 -18.01 16.95
CA ALA A 82 6.85 -16.58 16.84
C ALA A 82 5.93 -15.77 17.78
N MET A 83 6.44 -14.62 18.24
CA MET A 83 5.75 -13.74 19.20
C MET A 83 5.32 -14.50 20.47
N ASP A 84 6.25 -15.23 21.09
CA ASP A 84 6.01 -16.01 22.32
C ASP A 84 4.86 -17.02 22.17
N GLY A 85 4.75 -17.63 20.99
CA GLY A 85 3.71 -18.60 20.65
C GLY A 85 2.35 -17.99 20.29
N ALA A 86 2.22 -16.67 20.22
CA ALA A 86 0.97 -16.02 19.79
C ALA A 86 0.70 -16.20 18.29
N ALA A 87 1.74 -16.35 17.46
CA ALA A 87 1.61 -16.46 16.01
C ALA A 87 2.58 -17.48 15.39
N THR A 88 2.20 -18.01 14.23
CA THR A 88 3.12 -18.69 13.31
C THR A 88 3.66 -17.68 12.31
N LEU A 89 4.98 -17.48 12.30
CA LEU A 89 5.69 -16.74 11.26
C LEU A 89 5.90 -17.65 10.03
N LYS A 90 5.59 -17.14 8.84
CA LYS A 90 5.94 -17.76 7.55
C LYS A 90 6.65 -16.75 6.66
N GLN A 91 7.75 -17.15 6.06
CA GLN A 91 8.35 -16.41 4.94
C GLN A 91 8.06 -17.18 3.66
N VAL A 92 7.40 -16.53 2.71
CA VAL A 92 6.99 -17.08 1.43
C VAL A 92 7.70 -16.32 0.33
N VAL A 93 8.39 -17.04 -0.55
CA VAL A 93 8.92 -16.48 -1.79
C VAL A 93 7.89 -16.73 -2.88
N ILE A 94 7.36 -15.65 -3.43
CA ILE A 94 6.53 -15.68 -4.64
C ILE A 94 7.48 -15.45 -5.81
N THR A 95 7.56 -16.42 -6.72
CA THR A 95 8.40 -16.31 -7.92
C THR A 95 7.51 -16.12 -9.14
N ILE A 96 7.76 -15.07 -9.90
CA ILE A 96 7.14 -14.79 -11.19
C ILE A 96 8.18 -15.07 -12.27
N THR A 97 7.90 -15.98 -13.19
CA THR A 97 8.83 -16.39 -14.25
C THR A 97 8.23 -16.17 -15.64
N ARG A 98 9.09 -15.75 -16.58
CA ARG A 98 8.76 -15.68 -18.00
C ARG A 98 10.02 -15.95 -18.82
N GLY A 99 10.05 -17.08 -19.51
CA GLY A 99 11.24 -17.52 -20.25
C GLY A 99 12.44 -17.60 -19.31
N THR A 100 13.51 -16.88 -19.62
CA THR A 100 14.74 -16.83 -18.83
C THR A 100 14.74 -15.78 -17.71
N ARG A 101 13.68 -14.96 -17.59
CA ARG A 101 13.59 -13.90 -16.58
C ARG A 101 12.73 -14.33 -15.40
N SER A 102 13.15 -13.95 -14.20
CA SER A 102 12.40 -14.19 -12.97
C SER A 102 12.41 -12.96 -12.06
N LEU A 103 11.35 -12.83 -11.25
CA LEU A 103 11.21 -11.85 -10.18
C LEU A 103 10.78 -12.59 -8.91
N ALA A 104 11.49 -12.35 -7.81
CA ALA A 104 11.14 -12.89 -6.50
C ALA A 104 10.53 -11.78 -5.63
N ILE A 105 9.39 -12.06 -5.02
CA ILE A 105 8.73 -11.21 -4.04
C ILE A 105 8.71 -11.96 -2.70
N ASN A 106 9.37 -11.40 -1.70
CA ASN A 106 9.44 -11.98 -0.36
C ASN A 106 8.27 -11.46 0.48
N VAL A 107 7.43 -12.36 0.97
CA VAL A 107 6.28 -12.04 1.83
C VAL A 107 6.50 -12.63 3.20
N VAL A 108 6.35 -11.81 4.23
CA VAL A 108 6.36 -12.22 5.63
C VAL A 108 4.93 -12.24 6.14
N LEU A 109 4.49 -13.37 6.70
CA LEU A 109 3.17 -13.54 7.28
C LEU A 109 3.29 -13.89 8.75
N PHE A 110 2.46 -13.25 9.57
CA PHE A 110 2.17 -13.66 10.93
C PHE A 110 0.73 -14.15 11.00
N VAL A 111 0.55 -15.44 11.27
CA VAL A 111 -0.78 -16.04 11.37
C VAL A 111 -1.06 -16.32 12.85
N PRO A 112 -2.13 -15.77 13.44
CA PRO A 112 -2.43 -16.02 14.85
C PRO A 112 -2.65 -17.52 15.10
N ASN A 113 -2.04 -18.04 16.17
CA ASN A 113 -2.14 -19.46 16.52
C ASN A 113 -3.51 -19.81 17.14
N LYS A 114 -4.10 -18.84 17.84
CA LYS A 114 -5.38 -18.97 18.54
C LYS A 114 -6.49 -18.19 17.81
N GLY A 115 -7.73 -18.61 18.00
CA GLY A 115 -8.91 -17.96 17.42
C GLY A 115 -9.48 -18.69 16.19
N PRO A 116 -10.60 -18.18 15.65
CA PRO A 116 -11.29 -18.81 14.52
C PRO A 116 -10.42 -18.84 13.26
N LYS A 117 -10.50 -19.93 12.50
CA LYS A 117 -9.80 -20.12 11.23
C LYS A 117 -10.82 -20.26 10.09
N PRO A 118 -10.53 -19.72 8.89
CA PRO A 118 -9.33 -18.95 8.52
C PRO A 118 -9.30 -17.56 9.17
N ALA A 119 -8.10 -17.11 9.57
CA ALA A 119 -7.93 -15.78 10.14
C ALA A 119 -8.00 -14.70 9.03
N PRO A 120 -8.62 -13.54 9.27
CA PRO A 120 -8.55 -12.41 8.35
C PRO A 120 -7.10 -11.92 8.22
N ALA A 121 -6.78 -11.31 7.07
CA ALA A 121 -5.43 -10.85 6.77
C ALA A 121 -5.40 -9.35 6.47
N PHE A 122 -4.40 -8.67 7.02
CA PHE A 122 -4.00 -7.33 6.61
C PHE A 122 -2.73 -7.46 5.75
N LEU A 123 -2.75 -6.86 4.55
CA LEU A 123 -1.60 -6.84 3.65
C LEU A 123 -1.02 -5.44 3.60
N LEU A 124 0.27 -5.32 3.87
CA LEU A 124 1.02 -4.08 3.77
C LEU A 124 2.16 -4.23 2.78
N ILE A 125 2.33 -3.25 1.90
CA ILE A 125 3.53 -3.10 1.09
C ILE A 125 4.50 -2.25 1.91
N CYS A 126 5.64 -2.80 2.29
CA CYS A 126 6.67 -2.05 3.01
C CYS A 126 7.85 -1.75 2.09
N ASN A 127 8.19 -0.47 1.95
CA ASN A 127 9.33 0.03 1.19
C ASN A 127 10.51 0.42 2.09
N ARG A 128 10.50 0.00 3.36
CA ARG A 128 11.57 0.25 4.33
C ARG A 128 12.59 -0.89 4.30
N GLY A 129 13.82 -0.60 4.71
CA GLY A 129 14.88 -1.59 4.78
C GLY A 129 14.63 -2.64 5.87
N VAL A 130 15.41 -3.72 5.82
CA VAL A 130 15.32 -4.88 6.72
C VAL A 130 15.40 -4.48 8.20
N GLU A 131 16.15 -3.45 8.53
CA GLU A 131 16.27 -2.91 9.89
C GLU A 131 14.93 -2.48 10.50
N ASN A 132 13.96 -2.09 9.65
CA ASN A 132 12.64 -1.65 10.09
C ASN A 132 11.57 -2.74 9.99
N ILE A 133 11.78 -3.74 9.12
CA ILE A 133 10.74 -4.69 8.72
C ILE A 133 11.05 -6.13 9.08
N ASP A 134 12.28 -6.43 9.52
CA ASP A 134 12.67 -7.78 9.89
C ASP A 134 11.85 -8.22 11.12
N PRO A 135 11.08 -9.32 11.00
CA PRO A 135 10.30 -9.88 12.11
C PRO A 135 11.15 -10.31 13.31
N THR A 136 12.46 -10.48 13.11
CA THR A 136 13.45 -10.86 14.12
C THR A 136 14.31 -9.71 14.60
N ARG A 137 14.02 -8.45 14.20
CA ARG A 137 14.81 -7.29 14.61
C ARG A 137 14.85 -7.16 16.13
N GLN A 138 16.04 -6.90 16.68
CA GLN A 138 16.21 -6.74 18.13
C GLN A 138 15.78 -5.35 18.61
N LYS A 139 15.93 -4.33 17.77
CA LYS A 139 15.50 -2.96 18.07
C LYS A 139 14.13 -2.73 17.43
N LYS A 140 13.10 -2.60 18.27
CA LYS A 140 11.70 -2.47 17.81
C LYS A 140 11.31 -1.05 17.47
#